data_AF-A0A355U5N8-F1
#
_entry.id   AF-A0A355U5N8-F1
#
_cell.length_a   1.000
_cell.length_b   1.000
_cell.length_c   1.000
_cell.angle_alpha   90.00
_cell.angle_beta   90.00
_cell.angle_gamma   90.00
#
_symmetry.space_group_name_H-M   'P 1'
#
loop_
_entity.id
_entity.type
_entity.pdbx_description
1 polymer ?
#
loop_
_entity_poly.entity_id
_entity_poly.type
_entity_poly.pdbx_seq_one_letter_code
_entity_poly.pdbx_strand_id
1 'polypeptide(L)'
;MSAFINENFMLSNETARLLFHGQAENLPIIDYHCHLSPREIAENIQFRDITQLWLVDGHSGDHYKWRAMRANGVSEEYITGDKSSWEKFERWAETMPYLMRNP
;
A
#
# COMPACT_ATOMS: atom_id res chain seq x y z
N MET A 1 22.20 15.53 -0.56
CA MET A 1 21.20 14.68 0.12
C MET A 1 20.92 13.50 -0.76
N SER A 2 20.90 12.27 -0.23
CA SER A 2 20.42 11.12 -0.99
C SER A 2 18.92 11.27 -1.27
N ALA A 3 18.42 10.67 -2.36
CA ALA A 3 16.99 10.66 -2.65
C ALA A 3 16.20 10.00 -1.49
N PHE A 4 14.96 10.48 -1.27
CA PHE A 4 14.00 9.83 -0.40
C PHE A 4 13.60 8.48 -1.00
N ILE A 5 13.77 7.40 -0.23
CA ILE A 5 13.71 6.00 -0.69
C ILE A 5 14.72 5.75 -1.83
N ASN A 6 15.87 5.16 -1.47
CA ASN A 6 16.93 4.79 -2.40
C ASN A 6 17.35 3.32 -2.17
N GLU A 7 18.32 2.82 -2.92
CA GLU A 7 18.83 1.44 -2.79
C GLU A 7 19.29 1.07 -1.37
N ASN A 8 19.67 2.06 -0.55
CA ASN A 8 20.11 1.89 0.83
C ASN A 8 19.07 2.41 1.84
N PHE A 9 17.80 2.50 1.45
CA PHE A 9 16.71 2.91 2.34
C PHE A 9 16.68 2.01 3.59
N MET A 10 16.66 2.62 4.77
CA MET A 10 16.77 1.95 6.08
C MET A 10 18.12 1.25 6.39
N LEU A 11 19.11 1.31 5.49
CA LEU A 11 20.43 0.69 5.67
C LEU A 11 21.48 1.72 6.11
N SER A 12 21.71 1.82 7.43
CA SER A 12 22.50 2.90 8.04
C SER A 12 24.02 2.67 8.08
N ASN A 13 24.51 1.49 7.72
CA ASN A 13 25.95 1.16 7.75
C ASN A 13 26.33 0.12 6.68
N GLU A 14 27.65 -0.03 6.44
CA GLU A 14 28.18 -0.95 5.44
C GLU A 14 27.81 -2.41 5.71
N THR A 15 27.81 -2.85 6.97
CA THR A 15 27.41 -4.21 7.33
C THR A 15 25.96 -4.49 6.94
N ALA A 16 25.04 -3.55 7.17
CA ALA A 16 23.63 -3.69 6.79
C ALA A 16 23.46 -3.79 5.27
N ARG A 17 24.21 -2.99 4.49
CA ARG A 17 24.20 -3.04 3.03
C ARG A 17 24.72 -4.37 2.51
N LEU A 18 25.83 -4.88 3.05
CA LEU A 18 26.39 -6.18 2.68
C LEU A 18 25.44 -7.34 2.96
N LEU A 19 24.77 -7.33 4.12
CA LEU A 19 23.81 -8.36 4.49
C LEU A 19 22.54 -8.33 3.63
N PHE A 20 22.02 -7.13 3.34
CA PHE A 20 20.80 -6.99 2.54
C PHE A 20 21.05 -7.31 1.07
N HIS A 21 21.92 -6.56 0.39
CA HIS A 21 22.18 -6.69 -1.04
C HIS A 21 22.92 -7.99 -1.38
N GLY A 22 23.81 -8.43 -0.49
CA GLY A 22 24.62 -9.62 -0.73
C GLY A 22 23.88 -10.93 -0.47
N GLN A 23 22.79 -10.93 0.31
CA GLN A 23 22.07 -12.13 0.71
C GLN A 23 20.54 -11.95 0.69
N ALA A 24 20.01 -11.07 1.53
CA ALA A 24 18.58 -11.03 1.83
C ALA A 24 17.69 -10.68 0.63
N GLU A 25 18.11 -9.75 -0.23
CA GLU A 25 17.31 -9.23 -1.36
C GLU A 25 16.92 -10.32 -2.37
N ASN A 26 17.76 -11.34 -2.54
CA ASN A 26 17.57 -12.38 -3.56
C ASN A 26 16.87 -13.63 -3.02
N LEU A 27 16.50 -13.67 -1.74
CA LEU A 27 15.81 -14.82 -1.16
C LEU A 27 14.33 -14.82 -1.59
N PRO A 28 13.73 -16.00 -1.81
CA PRO A 28 12.30 -16.09 -2.10
C PRO A 28 11.47 -15.66 -0.88
N ILE A 29 10.26 -15.18 -1.15
CA ILE A 29 9.26 -14.89 -0.11
C ILE A 29 8.56 -16.20 0.27
N ILE A 30 8.57 -16.51 1.56
CA ILE A 30 7.78 -17.61 2.14
C ILE A 30 6.72 -16.97 3.06
N ASP A 31 5.55 -16.68 2.50
CA ASP A 31 4.45 -16.00 3.19
C ASP A 31 3.44 -17.02 3.77
N TYR A 32 3.77 -17.57 4.94
CA TYR A 32 3.00 -18.65 5.58
C TYR A 32 1.68 -18.19 6.21
N HIS A 33 1.45 -16.88 6.33
CA HIS A 33 0.22 -16.32 6.89
C HIS A 33 -0.16 -15.03 6.15
N CYS A 34 -1.20 -15.11 5.34
CA CYS A 34 -1.79 -13.98 4.64
C CYS A 34 -3.32 -14.06 4.66
N HIS A 35 -3.95 -12.97 4.21
CA HIS A 35 -5.40 -12.87 4.03
C HIS A 35 -5.76 -12.63 2.55
N LEU A 36 -4.91 -13.08 1.62
CA LEU A 36 -5.19 -12.99 0.18
C LEU A 36 -6.36 -13.88 -0.20
N SER A 37 -7.16 -13.44 -1.17
CA SER A 37 -8.28 -14.22 -1.71
C SER A 37 -7.76 -15.37 -2.60
N PRO A 38 -7.97 -16.65 -2.24
CA PRO A 38 -7.55 -17.76 -3.09
C PRO A 38 -8.25 -17.76 -4.45
N ARG A 39 -9.48 -17.23 -4.49
CA ARG A 39 -10.27 -17.11 -5.72
C ARG A 39 -9.65 -16.13 -6.70
N GLU A 40 -9.22 -14.97 -6.22
CA GLU A 40 -8.58 -13.95 -7.07
C GLU A 40 -7.29 -14.47 -7.72
N ILE A 41 -6.54 -15.28 -6.98
CA ILE A 41 -5.35 -15.99 -7.48
C ILE A 41 -5.75 -17.02 -8.54
N ALA A 42 -6.74 -17.88 -8.24
CA ALA A 42 -7.16 -18.95 -9.14
C ALA A 42 -7.76 -18.42 -10.47
N GLU A 43 -8.48 -17.30 -10.41
CA GLU A 43 -9.08 -16.64 -11.57
C GLU A 43 -8.10 -15.69 -12.29
N ASN A 44 -6.90 -15.49 -11.74
CA ASN A 44 -5.89 -14.56 -12.26
C ASN A 44 -6.47 -13.18 -12.59
N ILE A 45 -7.19 -12.62 -11.61
CA ILE A 45 -7.99 -11.41 -11.82
C ILE A 45 -7.12 -10.27 -12.37
N GLN A 46 -7.72 -9.47 -13.23
CA GLN A 46 -7.14 -8.22 -13.69
C GLN A 46 -7.89 -7.08 -13.02
N PHE A 47 -7.21 -6.35 -12.14
CA PHE A 47 -7.80 -5.18 -11.49
C PHE A 47 -8.13 -4.11 -12.54
N ARG A 48 -9.31 -3.50 -12.42
CA ARG A 48 -9.80 -2.46 -13.33
C ARG A 48 -8.95 -1.20 -13.26
N ASP A 49 -8.56 -0.80 -12.05
CA ASP A 49 -7.85 0.44 -11.78
C ASP A 49 -7.05 0.34 -10.46
N ILE A 50 -6.21 1.35 -10.19
CA ILE A 50 -5.40 1.42 -8.97
C ILE A 50 -6.26 1.58 -7.70
N THR A 51 -7.46 2.14 -7.80
CA THR A 51 -8.36 2.28 -6.65
C THR A 51 -8.84 0.91 -6.19
N GLN A 52 -9.23 0.03 -7.13
CA GLN A 52 -9.64 -1.34 -6.83
C GLN A 52 -8.49 -2.13 -6.20
N LEU A 53 -7.29 -2.06 -6.79
CA LEU A 53 -6.12 -2.77 -6.29
C LEU A 53 -5.68 -2.26 -4.90
N TRP A 54 -5.73 -0.95 -4.66
CA TRP A 54 -4.97 -0.33 -3.57
C TRP A 54 -5.81 0.24 -2.43
N LEU A 55 -7.07 0.59 -2.70
CA LEU A 55 -7.94 1.31 -1.78
C LEU A 55 -9.19 0.50 -1.41
N VAL A 56 -10.00 0.12 -2.39
CA VAL A 56 -11.32 -0.48 -2.12
C VAL A 56 -11.88 -1.21 -3.35
N ASP A 57 -12.40 -2.41 -3.11
CA ASP A 57 -13.25 -3.17 -4.03
C ASP A 57 -14.54 -3.57 -3.30
N GLY A 58 -15.64 -2.89 -3.61
CA GLY A 58 -16.89 -3.01 -2.85
C GLY A 58 -16.71 -2.64 -1.37
N HIS A 59 -16.78 -3.64 -0.48
CA HIS A 59 -16.58 -3.47 0.97
C HIS A 59 -15.25 -4.04 1.48
N SER A 60 -14.37 -4.49 0.58
CA SER A 60 -13.05 -5.01 0.88
C SER A 60 -11.98 -3.98 0.48
N GLY A 61 -10.85 -3.94 1.18
CA GLY A 61 -9.75 -3.05 0.82
C GLY A 61 -8.79 -2.79 1.97
N ASP A 62 -7.96 -1.76 1.80
CA ASP A 62 -6.92 -1.45 2.78
C ASP A 62 -7.47 -0.58 3.91
N HIS A 63 -7.78 -1.24 5.02
CA HIS A 63 -8.35 -0.60 6.19
C HIS A 63 -7.37 0.35 6.92
N TYR A 64 -6.05 0.29 6.68
CA TYR A 64 -5.12 1.30 7.19
C TYR A 64 -5.30 2.62 6.45
N LYS A 65 -5.43 2.58 5.12
CA LYS A 65 -5.70 3.77 4.31
C LYS A 65 -7.06 4.38 4.66
N TRP A 66 -8.08 3.55 4.85
CA TRP A 66 -9.39 4.03 5.33
C TRP A 66 -9.31 4.72 6.68
N ARG A 67 -8.58 4.13 7.64
CA ARG A 67 -8.33 4.73 8.94
C ARG A 67 -7.62 6.08 8.81
N ALA A 68 -6.60 6.16 7.97
CA ALA A 68 -5.86 7.39 7.73
C ALA A 68 -6.73 8.47 7.09
N MET A 69 -7.54 8.14 6.08
CA MET A 69 -8.49 9.06 5.44
C MET A 69 -9.52 9.60 6.44
N ARG A 70 -10.10 8.73 7.29
CA ARG A 70 -11.01 9.14 8.37
C ARG A 70 -10.33 10.08 9.36
N ALA A 71 -9.10 9.77 9.75
CA ALA A 71 -8.32 10.62 10.65
C ALA A 71 -7.98 11.98 10.02
N ASN A 72 -7.86 12.03 8.70
CA ASN A 72 -7.67 13.25 7.92
C ASN A 72 -9.00 13.97 7.57
N GLY A 73 -10.13 13.56 8.16
CA GLY A 73 -11.42 14.23 8.01
C GLY A 73 -12.13 13.99 6.67
N VAL A 74 -11.71 13.01 5.88
CA VAL A 74 -12.38 12.65 4.63
C VAL A 74 -13.75 12.01 4.92
N SER A 75 -14.80 12.49 4.23
CA SER A 75 -16.15 11.93 4.33
C SER A 75 -16.17 10.46 3.90
N GLU A 76 -16.94 9.62 4.61
CA GLU A 76 -17.01 8.17 4.39
C GLU A 76 -17.51 7.81 2.98
N GLU A 77 -18.24 8.72 2.32
CA GLU A 77 -18.69 8.55 0.93
C GLU A 77 -17.51 8.37 -0.05
N TYR A 78 -16.34 8.97 0.25
CA TYR A 78 -15.11 8.86 -0.54
C TYR A 78 -14.19 7.72 -0.09
N ILE A 79 -14.60 6.94 0.92
CA ILE A 79 -13.81 5.82 1.44
C ILE A 79 -14.53 4.52 1.05
N THR A 80 -15.63 4.20 1.73
CA THR A 80 -16.40 2.96 1.48
C THR A 80 -17.77 3.19 0.85
N GLY A 81 -18.19 4.45 0.64
CA GLY A 81 -19.45 4.78 -0.04
C GLY A 81 -19.40 4.72 -1.58
N ASP A 82 -20.40 5.31 -2.23
CA ASP A 82 -20.69 5.09 -3.65
C ASP A 82 -20.02 6.08 -4.62
N LYS A 83 -18.98 6.80 -4.17
CA LYS A 83 -18.18 7.68 -5.05
C LYS A 83 -17.39 6.88 -6.08
N SER A 84 -17.08 7.51 -7.21
CA SER A 84 -16.33 6.87 -8.29
C SER A 84 -14.90 6.50 -7.87
N SER A 85 -14.29 5.52 -8.54
CA SER A 85 -12.89 5.13 -8.28
C SER A 85 -11.94 6.31 -8.26
N TRP A 86 -12.13 7.25 -9.20
CA TRP A 86 -11.28 8.43 -9.33
C TRP A 86 -11.44 9.38 -8.15
N GLU A 87 -12.67 9.72 -7.77
CA GLU A 87 -12.94 10.60 -6.63
C GLU A 87 -12.35 10.03 -5.33
N LYS A 88 -12.43 8.71 -5.12
CA LYS A 88 -11.81 8.06 -3.96
C LYS A 88 -10.29 8.14 -3.98
N PHE A 89 -9.68 7.90 -5.15
CA PHE A 89 -8.22 7.99 -5.32
C PHE A 89 -7.70 9.42 -5.14
N GLU A 90 -8.42 10.41 -5.66
CA GLU A 90 -8.08 11.82 -5.49
C GLU A 90 -8.07 12.21 -4.00
N ARG A 91 -9.08 11.80 -3.22
CA ARG A 91 -9.08 12.02 -1.76
C ARG A 91 -7.96 11.30 -1.03
N TRP A 92 -7.57 10.11 -1.50
CA TRP A 92 -6.39 9.43 -0.97
C TRP A 92 -5.11 10.21 -1.27
N ALA A 93 -4.94 10.68 -2.51
CA ALA A 93 -3.79 11.49 -2.92
C ALA A 93 -3.69 12.81 -2.13
N GLU A 94 -4.81 13.48 -1.86
CA GLU A 94 -4.88 14.65 -0.96
C GLU A 94 -4.50 14.32 0.49
N THR A 95 -4.71 13.07 0.93
CA THR A 95 -4.35 12.60 2.28
C THR A 95 -2.86 12.28 2.42
N MET A 96 -2.21 11.80 1.36
CA MET A 96 -0.81 11.35 1.38
C MET A 96 0.21 12.32 2.01
N PRO A 97 0.17 13.64 1.76
CA PRO A 97 1.10 14.59 2.38
C PRO A 97 1.03 14.64 3.92
N TYR A 98 -0.10 14.23 4.50
CA TYR A 98 -0.33 14.21 5.95
C TYR A 98 0.12 12.90 6.61
N LEU A 99 0.65 11.95 5.85
CA LEU A 99 1.06 10.62 6.32
C LEU A 99 2.54 10.52 6.67
N MET A 100 3.25 11.63 6.77
CA MET A 100 4.68 11.59 7.10
C MET A 100 4.90 10.83 8.41
N ARG A 101 5.79 9.81 8.36
CA ARG A 101 6.12 8.87 9.46
C ARG A 101 5.06 7.82 9.77
N ASN A 102 3.93 7.80 9.07
CA ASN A 102 2.98 6.70 9.09
C ASN A 102 3.43 5.67 8.02
N PRO A 103 3.55 4.38 8.35
CA PRO A 103 3.93 3.35 7.37
C PRO A 103 2.82 3.07 6.35
#